data_AF-R5IUE9-F1
#
_entry.id   AF-R5IUE9-F1
#
_cell.length_a   1.000
_cell.length_b   1.000
_cell.length_c   1.000
_cell.angle_alpha   90.00
_cell.angle_beta   90.00
_cell.angle_gamma   90.00
#
_symmetry.space_group_name_H-M   'P 1'
#
loop_
_entity.id
_entity.type
_entity.pdbx_description
1 polymer ?
#
loop_
_entity_poly.entity_id
_entity_poly.type
_entity_poly.pdbx_seq_one_letter_code
_entity_poly.pdbx_strand_id
1 'polypeptide(L)'
;MDDKTNQAPEQSGMPDNEEYSSYTLPTEDAAAQEAQTIPLEDAAAQESRTIPLEDERTQGAQDSAAQPAKKKSPLPWIIGGAAVVIAAAITLILTLKPKTVSPDAEQPGDATISEPADTPDTTQPDDQTPAEDGQTGEQTDGEETEPAGNGVSYTVSAEELTEDVLNREIAVCGDDHLTNRELPYYYWQQYYTLMSNYGSYASYFIDTSTPFDQQMCMFDDTRTWQQYFLQAAITNYENVTAIWQEARLAGFQLSQEDQDYLDELDGQITVAAASYSYGSADEYLQMAYGPAATLTSYHAFVERQITASAYLQVLVDEKPYTEDDISKYYDDNADSYAGNGIEKSDVKMVNVRHILIQPEGKNDDGTYTDEAWAEAEKKANDLLTEWQNGEHTEDSFAFMAAENSQDPGSVENGGLYEDIYPGKMVDEFDAWCFDPARQPGDTGIVKTSYGYHIMYFSSTGEHAYWYVRAEEDYLNELSVSVLQEVAAKFEATESEQNAAIVDIMQQN
;
A
#
# COMPACT_ATOMS: atom_id res chain seq x y z
N MET A 1 -13.83 54.18 62.16
CA MET A 1 -13.80 54.31 60.69
C MET A 1 -13.86 52.89 60.14
N ASP A 2 -14.88 52.11 60.49
CA ASP A 2 -16.29 52.19 60.01
C ASP A 2 -16.34 51.75 58.54
N ASP A 3 -17.14 50.79 58.07
CA ASP A 3 -18.18 49.94 58.68
C ASP A 3 -18.70 48.95 57.60
N LYS A 4 -19.23 47.80 58.06
CA LYS A 4 -20.35 46.97 57.51
C LYS A 4 -20.32 46.42 56.07
N THR A 5 -20.34 45.10 55.80
CA THR A 5 -21.37 44.02 56.00
C THR A 5 -22.68 44.15 55.20
N ASN A 6 -22.99 43.14 54.37
CA ASN A 6 -24.19 42.26 54.44
C ASN A 6 -24.16 41.27 53.25
N GLN A 7 -24.10 39.96 53.44
CA GLN A 7 -25.18 39.00 53.77
C GLN A 7 -26.29 38.84 52.72
N ALA A 8 -26.40 37.60 52.22
CA ALA A 8 -27.48 36.93 51.47
C ALA A 8 -28.80 36.86 52.31
N PRO A 9 -29.96 36.24 51.93
CA PRO A 9 -30.11 35.02 51.11
C PRO A 9 -31.44 34.80 50.30
N GLU A 10 -31.49 33.63 49.63
CA GLU A 10 -32.60 32.67 49.45
C GLU A 10 -33.90 32.93 48.63
N GLN A 11 -34.11 31.98 47.71
CA GLN A 11 -35.30 31.11 47.50
C GLN A 11 -36.41 31.41 46.46
N SER A 12 -36.58 30.39 45.61
CA SER A 12 -37.83 29.66 45.26
C SER A 12 -38.62 30.07 44.00
N GLY A 13 -38.90 29.06 43.15
CA GLY A 13 -40.18 28.95 42.44
C GLY A 13 -40.12 28.79 40.92
N MET A 14 -40.04 27.55 40.42
CA MET A 14 -40.75 27.09 39.20
C MET A 14 -42.28 27.08 39.50
N PRO A 15 -43.24 27.09 38.54
CA PRO A 15 -43.28 26.18 37.37
C PRO A 15 -43.93 26.71 36.05
N ASP A 16 -43.78 25.88 34.99
CA ASP A 16 -44.65 25.53 33.83
C ASP A 16 -45.54 26.59 33.11
N ASN A 17 -45.52 26.62 31.76
CA ASN A 17 -46.52 25.93 30.91
C ASN A 17 -46.48 26.34 29.40
N GLU A 18 -46.83 25.36 28.55
CA GLU A 18 -47.46 25.40 27.19
C GLU A 18 -46.75 26.13 26.02
N GLU A 19 -46.29 25.41 24.98
CA GLU A 19 -47.04 24.80 23.85
C GLU A 19 -47.51 25.85 22.81
N TYR A 20 -46.80 25.95 21.68
CA TYR A 20 -47.38 26.46 20.43
C TYR A 20 -46.88 25.64 19.23
N SER A 21 -47.85 24.92 18.67
CA SER A 21 -47.83 24.25 17.38
C SER A 21 -47.95 25.25 16.23
N SER A 22 -47.18 25.07 15.17
CA SER A 22 -47.61 25.44 13.82
C SER A 22 -47.01 24.52 12.77
N TYR A 23 -47.88 23.72 12.17
CA TYR A 23 -47.68 22.94 10.96
C TYR A 23 -47.34 23.82 9.75
N THR A 24 -46.33 23.42 8.98
CA THR A 24 -46.25 23.62 7.52
C THR A 24 -45.47 22.46 6.89
N LEU A 25 -46.09 21.76 5.95
CA LEU A 25 -45.52 20.85 4.95
C LEU A 25 -46.14 21.26 3.59
N PRO A 26 -45.60 20.85 2.44
CA PRO A 26 -44.20 20.79 2.02
C PRO A 26 -44.01 21.51 0.66
N THR A 27 -42.77 21.80 0.27
CA THR A 27 -42.44 22.05 -1.16
C THR A 27 -41.31 21.12 -1.56
N GLU A 28 -41.60 20.33 -2.58
CA GLU A 28 -40.73 19.40 -3.27
C GLU A 28 -39.57 20.12 -3.97
N ASP A 29 -38.51 19.32 -4.18
CA ASP A 29 -37.42 19.48 -5.15
C ASP A 29 -36.10 20.08 -4.62
N ALA A 30 -35.26 19.17 -4.11
CA ALA A 30 -33.81 19.13 -4.35
C ALA A 30 -33.28 17.79 -3.82
N ALA A 31 -33.51 16.73 -4.60
CA ALA A 31 -32.75 15.49 -4.48
C ALA A 31 -31.35 15.72 -5.04
N ALA A 32 -30.32 15.54 -4.22
CA ALA A 32 -28.96 15.07 -4.55
C ALA A 32 -27.97 15.49 -3.44
N GLN A 33 -27.90 14.69 -2.38
CA GLN A 33 -26.72 14.58 -1.52
C GLN A 33 -26.88 13.30 -0.69
N GLU A 34 -26.82 12.16 -1.37
CA GLU A 34 -26.47 10.92 -0.70
C GLU A 34 -24.94 10.93 -0.56
N ALA A 35 -24.50 11.16 0.67
CA ALA A 35 -23.17 10.75 1.11
C ALA A 35 -23.12 9.23 0.97
N GLN A 36 -22.44 8.73 -0.07
CA GLN A 36 -22.02 7.33 -0.13
C GLN A 36 -20.93 7.13 0.93
N THR A 37 -21.35 6.78 2.13
CA THR A 37 -20.48 6.13 3.11
C THR A 37 -20.15 4.75 2.57
N ILE A 38 -18.92 4.58 2.09
CA ILE A 38 -18.35 3.28 1.75
C ILE A 38 -18.20 2.49 3.06
N PRO A 39 -18.66 1.23 3.16
CA PRO A 39 -18.41 0.40 4.33
C PRO A 39 -16.89 0.15 4.46
N LEU A 40 -16.32 0.51 5.61
CA LEU A 40 -15.01 0.06 6.04
C LEU A 40 -15.09 -1.45 6.29
N GLU A 41 -14.64 -2.26 5.33
CA GLU A 41 -14.36 -3.68 5.51
C GLU A 41 -12.84 -3.87 5.61
N ASP A 42 -12.41 -4.43 6.75
CA ASP A 42 -11.13 -5.08 7.07
C ASP A 42 -9.86 -4.60 6.35
N ALA A 43 -9.24 -3.57 6.93
CA ALA A 43 -7.82 -3.24 6.72
C ALA A 43 -7.08 -3.33 8.07
N ALA A 44 -7.02 -4.54 8.64
CA ALA A 44 -6.19 -4.85 9.80
C ALA A 44 -5.76 -6.32 9.77
N ALA A 45 -4.86 -6.67 8.87
CA ALA A 45 -4.02 -7.88 8.98
C ALA A 45 -2.96 -7.88 7.86
N GLN A 46 -1.91 -7.08 8.02
CA GLN A 46 -0.69 -7.29 7.24
C GLN A 46 0.51 -7.01 8.11
N GLU A 47 0.70 -7.87 9.11
CA GLU A 47 1.97 -8.01 9.81
C GLU A 47 2.65 -9.33 9.44
N SER A 48 3.98 -9.24 9.45
CA SER A 48 5.01 -10.22 9.12
C SER A 48 4.66 -11.67 9.45
N ARG A 49 4.58 -12.52 8.43
CA ARG A 49 4.66 -13.98 8.61
C ARG A 49 6.12 -14.40 8.83
N THR A 50 6.57 -14.40 10.07
CA THR A 50 7.67 -15.27 10.50
C THR A 50 7.10 -16.68 10.71
N ILE A 51 7.54 -17.64 9.90
CA ILE A 51 7.18 -19.05 10.06
C ILE A 51 8.03 -19.65 11.20
N PRO A 52 7.45 -20.26 12.24
CA PRO A 52 8.22 -21.07 13.18
C PRO A 52 8.68 -22.36 12.50
N LEU A 53 9.99 -22.62 12.55
CA LEU A 53 10.55 -23.93 12.25
C LEU A 53 10.09 -24.93 13.33
N GLU A 54 9.17 -25.82 12.98
CA GLU A 54 8.81 -26.96 13.84
C GLU A 54 9.59 -28.22 13.46
N ASP A 55 10.23 -28.76 14.49
CA ASP A 55 11.07 -29.96 14.54
C ASP A 55 10.34 -31.24 14.11
N GLU A 56 11.05 -32.10 13.38
CA GLU A 56 10.58 -33.43 12.99
C GLU A 56 10.30 -34.34 14.21
N ARG A 57 9.10 -34.93 14.27
CA ARG A 57 8.93 -36.26 14.86
C ARG A 57 7.83 -37.10 14.23
N THR A 58 8.30 -38.17 13.58
CA THR A 58 7.65 -39.37 13.05
C THR A 58 6.36 -39.89 13.73
N GLN A 59 5.33 -40.26 12.95
CA GLN A 59 4.82 -41.64 12.71
C GLN A 59 3.38 -41.68 12.15
N GLY A 60 3.15 -42.56 11.16
CA GLY A 60 1.86 -43.26 11.03
C GLY A 60 1.09 -43.07 9.72
N ALA A 61 1.19 -44.05 8.83
CA ALA A 61 0.43 -44.16 7.59
C ALA A 61 -1.08 -44.36 7.81
N GLN A 62 -1.93 -43.81 6.92
CA GLN A 62 -3.13 -44.49 6.43
C GLN A 62 -3.73 -43.86 5.15
N ASP A 63 -4.23 -44.76 4.32
CA ASP A 63 -4.66 -44.67 2.93
C ASP A 63 -5.95 -43.88 2.61
N SER A 64 -6.01 -43.48 1.33
CA SER A 64 -7.19 -43.43 0.43
C SER A 64 -8.21 -42.29 0.56
N ALA A 65 -8.32 -41.47 -0.50
CA ALA A 65 -9.35 -41.64 -1.54
C ALA A 65 -9.20 -40.59 -2.67
N ALA A 66 -9.26 -41.05 -3.91
CA ALA A 66 -9.22 -40.22 -5.11
C ALA A 66 -10.64 -39.90 -5.63
N GLN A 67 -10.83 -38.66 -6.10
CA GLN A 67 -11.55 -38.19 -7.32
C GLN A 67 -12.37 -36.89 -7.08
N PRO A 68 -12.70 -36.08 -8.12
CA PRO A 68 -12.15 -35.98 -9.48
C PRO A 68 -11.67 -34.57 -9.86
N ALA A 69 -10.90 -34.50 -10.95
CA ALA A 69 -10.36 -33.28 -11.55
C ALA A 69 -11.46 -32.24 -11.90
N LYS A 70 -11.32 -31.04 -11.33
CA LYS A 70 -11.85 -29.80 -11.91
C LYS A 70 -10.73 -29.15 -12.71
N LYS A 71 -10.94 -28.94 -14.01
CA LYS A 71 -10.12 -28.05 -14.85
C LYS A 71 -10.07 -26.68 -14.17
N LYS A 72 -8.88 -26.27 -13.73
CA LYS A 72 -8.59 -24.90 -13.30
C LYS A 72 -7.83 -24.20 -14.43
N SER A 73 -8.20 -22.95 -14.67
CA SER A 73 -7.49 -21.99 -15.52
C SER A 73 -6.02 -21.88 -15.09
N PRO A 74 -5.04 -21.75 -16.01
CA PRO A 74 -3.65 -21.61 -15.64
C PRO A 74 -3.32 -20.13 -15.49
N LEU A 75 -3.21 -19.62 -14.25
CA LEU A 75 -2.41 -18.43 -13.92
C LEU A 75 -2.31 -18.37 -12.39
N PRO A 76 -1.32 -19.04 -11.78
CA PRO A 76 -0.98 -18.79 -10.39
C PRO A 76 -0.11 -17.53 -10.33
N TRP A 77 -0.51 -16.58 -9.48
CA TRP A 77 0.35 -15.51 -9.00
C TRP A 77 1.62 -16.11 -8.39
N ILE A 78 2.72 -16.00 -9.12
CA ILE A 78 4.06 -16.27 -8.62
C ILE A 78 4.52 -15.01 -7.91
N ILE A 79 4.22 -14.92 -6.62
CA ILE A 79 4.91 -14.01 -5.71
C ILE A 79 5.46 -14.90 -4.60
N GLY A 80 6.72 -15.31 -4.77
CA GLY A 80 7.50 -15.92 -3.71
C GLY A 80 7.60 -14.91 -2.56
N GLY A 81 6.89 -15.20 -1.46
CA GLY A 81 6.70 -14.35 -0.30
C GLY A 81 7.93 -14.14 0.60
N ALA A 82 9.10 -13.87 0.03
CA ALA A 82 10.29 -13.47 0.79
C ALA A 82 11.17 -12.42 0.07
N ALA A 83 10.83 -11.97 -1.15
CA ALA A 83 11.71 -11.10 -1.95
C ALA A 83 11.11 -9.74 -2.38
N VAL A 84 9.89 -9.39 -1.93
CA VAL A 84 9.21 -8.15 -2.38
C VAL A 84 9.33 -6.99 -1.38
N VAL A 85 9.85 -7.19 -0.16
CA VAL A 85 9.77 -6.14 0.86
C VAL A 85 10.84 -5.05 0.73
N ILE A 86 12.00 -5.30 0.10
CA ILE A 86 13.11 -4.32 0.19
C ILE A 86 13.08 -3.25 -0.93
N ALA A 87 12.41 -3.49 -2.05
CA ALA A 87 12.35 -2.52 -3.15
C ALA A 87 11.12 -1.58 -3.13
N ALA A 88 10.13 -1.85 -2.28
CA ALA A 88 8.91 -1.03 -2.22
C ALA A 88 9.21 0.39 -1.71
N ALA A 89 10.14 0.56 -0.75
CA ALA A 89 10.47 1.87 -0.20
C ALA A 89 11.08 2.83 -1.25
N ILE A 90 12.10 2.41 -2.00
CA ILE A 90 12.74 3.28 -3.01
C ILE A 90 11.78 3.60 -4.17
N THR A 91 10.94 2.64 -4.57
CA THR A 91 9.99 2.85 -5.68
C THR A 91 8.81 3.74 -5.28
N LEU A 92 8.31 3.65 -4.04
CA LEU A 92 7.25 4.50 -3.51
C LEU A 92 7.70 5.98 -3.41
N ILE A 93 8.93 6.19 -2.93
CA ILE A 93 9.59 7.50 -2.78
C ILE A 93 9.65 8.29 -4.11
N LEU A 94 9.77 7.61 -5.26
CA LEU A 94 9.98 8.24 -6.58
C LEU A 94 8.69 8.63 -7.33
N THR A 95 7.50 8.25 -6.84
CA THR A 95 6.22 8.62 -7.49
C THR A 95 5.68 9.99 -7.07
N LEU A 96 6.29 10.63 -6.06
CA LEU A 96 5.97 11.98 -5.63
C LEU A 96 6.60 12.99 -6.60
N LYS A 97 5.84 13.42 -7.62
CA LYS A 97 6.24 14.55 -8.47
C LYS A 97 6.49 15.78 -7.58
N PRO A 98 7.60 16.52 -7.75
CA PRO A 98 7.74 17.81 -7.09
C PRO A 98 6.63 18.74 -7.58
N LYS A 99 5.78 19.22 -6.67
CA LYS A 99 4.83 20.31 -6.95
C LYS A 99 5.65 21.55 -7.31
N THR A 100 5.81 21.83 -8.60
CA THR A 100 6.29 23.13 -9.03
C THR A 100 5.23 24.17 -8.69
N VAL A 101 5.42 24.88 -7.57
CA VAL A 101 4.65 26.07 -7.24
C VAL A 101 5.05 27.14 -8.26
N SER A 102 4.19 27.40 -9.24
CA SER A 102 4.34 28.53 -10.14
C SER A 102 3.82 29.78 -9.43
N PRO A 103 4.57 30.90 -9.40
CA PRO A 103 4.13 32.11 -8.72
C PRO A 103 3.10 32.87 -9.56
N ASP A 104 2.12 33.44 -8.86
CA ASP A 104 1.14 34.45 -9.28
C ASP A 104 1.17 34.91 -10.76
N ALA A 105 0.07 34.64 -11.47
CA ALA A 105 -0.37 35.47 -12.59
C ALA A 105 -1.85 35.78 -12.43
N GLU A 106 -2.11 37.08 -12.27
CA GLU A 106 -3.38 37.74 -12.08
C GLU A 106 -4.49 37.30 -13.03
N GLN A 107 -5.67 37.08 -12.46
CA GLN A 107 -6.96 37.06 -13.14
C GLN A 107 -7.20 38.37 -13.92
N PRO A 108 -7.81 38.31 -15.10
CA PRO A 108 -9.14 38.91 -15.28
C PRO A 108 -10.04 37.94 -16.07
N GLY A 109 -11.30 37.71 -15.72
CA GLY A 109 -12.37 38.71 -15.78
C GLY A 109 -13.45 38.18 -16.73
N ASP A 110 -14.61 37.90 -16.16
CA ASP A 110 -15.87 37.41 -16.74
C ASP A 110 -16.34 38.13 -18.01
N ALA A 111 -16.83 37.37 -19.03
CA ALA A 111 -17.89 37.78 -19.95
C ALA A 111 -18.32 36.67 -20.95
N THR A 112 -19.50 36.09 -20.68
CA THR A 112 -20.64 35.86 -21.59
C THR A 112 -20.54 34.98 -22.86
N ILE A 113 -21.29 33.86 -22.81
CA ILE A 113 -22.30 33.35 -23.77
C ILE A 113 -22.20 33.81 -25.24
N SER A 114 -22.06 32.85 -26.17
CA SER A 114 -23.03 32.58 -27.25
C SER A 114 -22.58 31.46 -28.21
N GLU A 115 -23.40 30.41 -28.31
CA GLU A 115 -23.59 29.62 -29.55
C GLU A 115 -24.24 30.49 -30.64
N PRO A 116 -24.02 30.23 -31.96
CA PRO A 116 -24.92 29.29 -32.66
C PRO A 116 -24.34 28.46 -33.82
N ALA A 117 -25.19 27.52 -34.21
CA ALA A 117 -25.22 26.51 -35.27
C ALA A 117 -24.88 26.89 -36.73
N ASP A 118 -24.52 25.81 -37.45
CA ASP A 118 -25.03 25.34 -38.77
C ASP A 118 -24.33 25.65 -40.12
N THR A 119 -23.67 24.56 -40.61
CA THR A 119 -23.74 23.90 -41.94
C THR A 119 -23.12 24.54 -43.22
N PRO A 120 -22.87 23.75 -44.30
CA PRO A 120 -21.54 23.28 -44.69
C PRO A 120 -21.12 23.78 -46.11
N ASP A 121 -19.87 23.52 -46.53
CA ASP A 121 -19.57 23.57 -47.96
C ASP A 121 -18.70 22.40 -48.43
N THR A 122 -19.17 21.85 -49.53
CA THR A 122 -18.70 20.69 -50.27
C THR A 122 -17.61 21.10 -51.25
N THR A 123 -16.63 20.24 -51.52
CA THR A 123 -16.20 19.89 -52.90
C THR A 123 -15.04 18.89 -52.88
N GLN A 124 -15.34 17.67 -53.33
CA GLN A 124 -14.40 16.76 -54.00
C GLN A 124 -14.63 16.93 -55.51
N PRO A 125 -13.65 16.56 -56.35
CA PRO A 125 -14.01 15.70 -57.46
C PRO A 125 -13.11 14.47 -57.59
N ASP A 126 -13.79 13.39 -57.95
CA ASP A 126 -13.30 12.07 -58.30
C ASP A 126 -12.31 12.07 -59.48
N ASP A 127 -11.42 11.08 -59.49
CA ASP A 127 -11.01 10.46 -60.75
C ASP A 127 -10.86 8.93 -60.55
N GLN A 128 -11.71 8.17 -61.23
CA GLN A 128 -11.64 6.73 -61.37
C GLN A 128 -11.14 6.40 -62.78
N THR A 129 -10.20 5.47 -62.93
CA THR A 129 -10.14 4.57 -64.09
C THR A 129 -9.47 3.23 -63.71
N PRO A 130 -9.89 2.05 -64.26
CA PRO A 130 -9.67 0.73 -63.66
C PRO A 130 -8.79 -0.27 -64.45
N ALA A 131 -8.42 -1.37 -63.76
CA ALA A 131 -7.96 -2.73 -64.19
C ALA A 131 -6.55 -2.84 -64.86
N GLU A 132 -5.74 -3.90 -64.71
CA GLU A 132 -6.02 -5.35 -64.68
C GLU A 132 -4.80 -6.15 -64.13
N ASP A 133 -5.09 -7.24 -63.42
CA ASP A 133 -4.38 -8.50 -63.14
C ASP A 133 -2.84 -8.63 -63.02
N GLY A 134 -2.46 -9.20 -61.88
CA GLY A 134 -1.19 -9.91 -61.67
C GLY A 134 -1.22 -10.75 -60.38
N GLN A 135 -1.86 -11.93 -60.41
CA GLN A 135 -1.70 -12.97 -59.38
C GLN A 135 -0.24 -13.39 -59.25
N THR A 136 0.34 -13.37 -58.04
CA THR A 136 1.07 -14.50 -57.42
C THR A 136 1.66 -14.11 -56.05
N GLY A 137 1.38 -14.94 -55.04
CA GLY A 137 2.14 -15.00 -53.78
C GLY A 137 1.36 -14.59 -52.54
N GLU A 138 0.53 -15.49 -52.00
CA GLU A 138 0.19 -15.47 -50.58
C GLU A 138 1.49 -15.60 -49.78
N GLN A 139 1.95 -14.50 -49.20
CA GLN A 139 2.56 -14.53 -47.87
C GLN A 139 1.51 -13.98 -46.92
N THR A 140 1.11 -14.79 -45.96
CA THR A 140 0.40 -14.35 -44.77
C THR A 140 1.37 -13.47 -43.98
N ASP A 141 1.36 -12.17 -44.27
CA ASP A 141 1.84 -11.17 -43.34
C ASP A 141 0.93 -11.26 -42.11
N GLY A 142 1.54 -11.56 -40.96
CA GLY A 142 0.89 -11.38 -39.68
C GLY A 142 0.48 -9.92 -39.58
N GLU A 143 -0.72 -9.68 -39.08
CA GLU A 143 -1.21 -8.34 -38.78
C GLU A 143 -0.26 -7.74 -37.72
N GLU A 144 0.73 -6.95 -38.15
CA GLU A 144 1.51 -6.10 -37.25
C GLU A 144 0.53 -5.05 -36.71
N THR A 145 0.01 -5.32 -35.52
CA THR A 145 -0.78 -4.36 -34.77
C THR A 145 0.15 -3.23 -34.36
N GLU A 146 -0.03 -2.07 -34.99
CA GLU A 146 0.69 -0.83 -34.65
C GLU A 146 0.57 -0.57 -33.13
N PRO A 147 1.67 -0.21 -32.45
CA PRO A 147 1.64 0.08 -31.02
C PRO A 147 0.73 1.27 -30.72
N ALA A 148 0.16 1.27 -29.52
CA ALA A 148 -0.67 2.39 -29.08
C ALA A 148 0.17 3.67 -28.89
N GLY A 149 -0.48 4.84 -28.97
CA GLY A 149 0.17 6.11 -28.65
C GLY A 149 1.10 6.64 -29.75
N ASN A 150 2.36 6.90 -29.41
CA ASN A 150 3.33 7.59 -30.28
C ASN A 150 3.97 6.69 -31.37
N GLY A 151 3.53 5.43 -31.50
CA GLY A 151 4.03 4.50 -32.51
C GLY A 151 5.34 3.79 -32.16
N VAL A 152 5.88 3.96 -30.95
CA VAL A 152 7.15 3.35 -30.52
C VAL A 152 6.89 2.11 -29.66
N SER A 153 7.45 0.97 -30.06
CA SER A 153 7.49 -0.26 -29.27
C SER A 153 8.92 -0.72 -29.05
N TYR A 154 9.17 -1.26 -27.87
CA TYR A 154 10.42 -1.91 -27.46
C TYR A 154 10.24 -3.43 -27.32
N THR A 155 9.07 -3.96 -27.73
CA THR A 155 8.76 -5.39 -27.63
C THR A 155 9.59 -6.17 -28.63
N VAL A 156 10.23 -7.25 -28.16
CA VAL A 156 10.91 -8.24 -29.00
C VAL A 156 10.48 -9.65 -28.63
N SER A 157 10.61 -10.58 -29.58
CA SER A 157 10.50 -12.00 -29.28
C SER A 157 11.74 -12.53 -28.56
N ALA A 158 11.60 -13.67 -27.90
CA ALA A 158 12.73 -14.33 -27.23
C ALA A 158 13.88 -14.69 -28.19
N GLU A 159 13.58 -14.97 -29.47
CA GLU A 159 14.57 -15.34 -30.47
C GLU A 159 15.42 -14.14 -30.94
N GLU A 160 14.89 -12.92 -30.78
CA GLU A 160 15.57 -11.68 -31.15
C GLU A 160 16.56 -11.19 -30.09
N LEU A 161 16.54 -11.76 -28.88
CA LEU A 161 17.52 -11.52 -27.81
C LEU A 161 18.87 -12.19 -28.09
N THR A 162 19.50 -11.81 -29.20
CA THR A 162 20.86 -12.22 -29.55
C THR A 162 21.88 -11.66 -28.55
N GLU A 163 23.07 -12.24 -28.50
CA GLU A 163 24.18 -11.72 -27.68
C GLU A 163 24.51 -10.24 -27.97
N ASP A 164 24.37 -9.78 -29.22
CA ASP A 164 24.53 -8.37 -29.57
C ASP A 164 23.46 -7.51 -28.89
N VAL A 165 22.18 -7.91 -28.99
CA VAL A 165 21.04 -7.21 -28.40
C VAL A 165 21.14 -7.17 -26.87
N LEU A 166 21.49 -8.30 -26.25
CA LEU A 166 21.66 -8.41 -24.80
C LEU A 166 22.75 -7.47 -24.27
N ASN A 167 23.81 -7.23 -25.04
CA ASN A 167 24.92 -6.37 -24.63
C ASN A 167 24.72 -4.88 -24.98
N ARG A 168 23.58 -4.49 -25.56
CA ARG A 168 23.30 -3.07 -25.84
C ARG A 168 23.06 -2.33 -24.54
N GLU A 169 23.70 -1.17 -24.44
CA GLU A 169 23.58 -0.25 -23.32
C GLU A 169 22.27 0.54 -23.40
N ILE A 170 21.55 0.56 -22.29
CA ILE A 170 20.24 1.22 -22.13
C ILE A 170 20.39 2.49 -21.31
N ALA A 171 21.24 2.46 -20.28
CA ALA A 171 21.56 3.61 -19.46
C ALA A 171 22.96 3.45 -18.84
N VAL A 172 23.58 4.56 -18.49
CA VAL A 172 24.85 4.63 -17.75
C VAL A 172 24.60 5.46 -16.50
N CYS A 173 25.17 5.05 -15.37
CA CYS A 173 25.19 5.84 -14.14
C CYS A 173 26.57 5.69 -13.50
N GLY A 174 27.38 6.75 -13.52
CA GLY A 174 28.77 6.70 -13.07
C GLY A 174 29.59 5.71 -13.91
N ASP A 175 30.18 4.71 -13.25
CA ASP A 175 30.98 3.68 -13.90
C ASP A 175 30.18 2.41 -14.26
N ASP A 176 28.87 2.38 -13.98
CA ASP A 176 28.00 1.21 -14.21
C ASP A 176 27.10 1.39 -15.44
N HIS A 177 26.83 0.28 -16.11
CA HIS A 177 26.09 0.24 -17.38
C HIS A 177 24.90 -0.73 -17.29
N LEU A 178 23.69 -0.24 -17.56
CA LEU A 178 22.49 -1.06 -17.70
C LEU A 178 22.45 -1.64 -19.11
N THR A 179 22.32 -2.96 -19.22
CA THR A 179 22.11 -3.63 -20.51
C THR A 179 20.78 -4.35 -20.58
N ASN A 180 20.44 -4.88 -21.77
CA ASN A 180 19.26 -5.73 -21.93
C ASN A 180 19.33 -7.06 -21.14
N ARG A 181 20.48 -7.42 -20.54
CA ARG A 181 20.56 -8.56 -19.61
C ARG A 181 19.90 -8.25 -18.27
N GLU A 182 20.13 -7.06 -17.73
CA GLU A 182 19.64 -6.66 -16.40
C GLU A 182 18.33 -5.87 -16.47
N LEU A 183 18.05 -5.19 -17.59
CA LEU A 183 16.84 -4.40 -17.79
C LEU A 183 15.55 -5.12 -17.36
N PRO A 184 15.34 -6.43 -17.66
CA PRO A 184 14.08 -7.07 -17.33
C PRO A 184 13.78 -7.12 -15.83
N TYR A 185 14.80 -7.16 -14.96
CA TYR A 185 14.60 -7.11 -13.51
C TYR A 185 14.00 -5.78 -13.07
N TYR A 186 14.55 -4.66 -13.57
CA TYR A 186 14.04 -3.33 -13.27
C TYR A 186 12.66 -3.09 -13.91
N TYR A 187 12.46 -3.55 -15.15
CA TYR A 187 11.20 -3.39 -15.88
C TYR A 187 10.05 -4.13 -15.20
N TRP A 188 10.19 -5.45 -14.98
CA TRP A 188 9.12 -6.26 -14.39
C TRP A 188 8.88 -5.93 -12.92
N GLN A 189 9.90 -5.44 -12.20
CA GLN A 189 9.70 -4.89 -10.86
C GLN A 189 8.70 -3.72 -10.85
N GLN A 190 8.65 -2.88 -11.89
CA GLN A 190 7.67 -1.77 -11.95
C GLN A 190 6.24 -2.31 -12.05
N TYR A 191 6.04 -3.33 -12.89
CA TYR A 191 4.76 -4.02 -13.01
C TYR A 191 4.36 -4.73 -11.70
N TYR A 192 5.28 -5.45 -11.06
CA TYR A 192 4.98 -6.14 -9.80
C TYR A 192 4.67 -5.18 -8.66
N THR A 193 5.37 -4.04 -8.61
CA THR A 193 5.07 -2.98 -7.65
C THR A 193 3.67 -2.41 -7.90
N LEU A 194 3.30 -2.18 -9.16
CA LEU A 194 1.93 -1.77 -9.52
C LEU A 194 0.89 -2.80 -9.03
N MET A 195 1.10 -4.08 -9.31
CA MET A 195 0.18 -5.14 -8.89
C MET A 195 0.09 -5.25 -7.37
N SER A 196 1.21 -5.09 -6.66
CA SER A 196 1.25 -5.10 -5.20
C SER A 196 0.48 -3.93 -4.60
N ASN A 197 0.66 -2.73 -5.16
CA ASN A 197 0.06 -1.50 -4.62
C ASN A 197 -1.46 -1.46 -4.82
N TYR A 198 -1.96 -2.01 -5.93
CA TYR A 198 -3.38 -1.92 -6.29
C TYR A 198 -4.15 -3.24 -6.12
N GLY A 199 -3.47 -4.38 -5.92
CA GLY A 199 -4.10 -5.68 -5.69
C GLY A 199 -5.18 -6.01 -6.72
N SER A 200 -6.39 -6.33 -6.26
CA SER A 200 -7.55 -6.62 -7.13
C SER A 200 -7.97 -5.41 -7.98
N TYR A 201 -7.72 -4.19 -7.53
CA TYR A 201 -8.04 -2.96 -8.27
C TYR A 201 -7.10 -2.73 -9.45
N ALA A 202 -5.95 -3.41 -9.51
CA ALA A 202 -5.00 -3.27 -10.61
C ALA A 202 -5.65 -3.53 -11.98
N SER A 203 -6.60 -4.47 -12.01
CA SER A 203 -7.38 -4.83 -13.21
C SER A 203 -8.24 -3.69 -13.78
N TYR A 204 -8.49 -2.62 -13.03
CA TYR A 204 -9.16 -1.42 -13.54
C TYR A 204 -8.23 -0.49 -14.34
N PHE A 205 -6.91 -0.63 -14.18
CA PHE A 205 -5.91 0.26 -14.78
C PHE A 205 -5.16 -0.39 -15.95
N ILE A 206 -4.93 -1.70 -15.88
CA ILE A 206 -4.12 -2.44 -16.85
C ILE A 206 -4.77 -3.78 -17.19
N ASP A 207 -4.88 -4.08 -18.48
CA ASP A 207 -5.35 -5.37 -18.99
C ASP A 207 -4.16 -6.26 -19.35
N THR A 208 -3.90 -7.26 -18.51
CA THR A 208 -2.78 -8.17 -18.71
C THR A 208 -2.96 -9.13 -19.90
N SER A 209 -4.16 -9.19 -20.50
CA SER A 209 -4.41 -9.99 -21.71
C SER A 209 -4.09 -9.26 -23.01
N THR A 210 -3.83 -7.96 -22.92
CA THR A 210 -3.39 -7.14 -24.04
C THR A 210 -1.88 -6.84 -23.89
N PRO A 211 -1.07 -6.82 -24.97
CA PRO A 211 0.34 -6.42 -24.86
C PRO A 211 0.51 -5.02 -24.27
N PHE A 212 1.56 -4.81 -23.46
CA PHE A 212 1.75 -3.52 -22.76
C PHE A 212 2.15 -2.36 -23.67
N ASP A 213 2.67 -2.63 -24.87
CA ASP A 213 2.95 -1.64 -25.91
C ASP A 213 1.70 -1.28 -26.74
N GLN A 214 0.58 -1.96 -26.52
CA GLN A 214 -0.70 -1.71 -27.18
C GLN A 214 -1.74 -1.07 -26.26
N GLN A 215 -1.33 -0.71 -25.04
CA GLN A 215 -2.21 -0.09 -24.05
C GLN A 215 -1.63 1.24 -23.60
N MET A 216 -2.43 2.31 -23.69
CA MET A 216 -2.06 3.59 -23.10
C MET A 216 -2.03 3.49 -21.58
N CYS A 217 -1.02 4.09 -20.95
CA CYS A 217 -0.95 4.15 -19.51
C CYS A 217 -2.04 5.09 -18.97
N MET A 218 -2.82 4.63 -18.01
CA MET A 218 -3.88 5.46 -17.41
C MET A 218 -3.33 6.60 -16.53
N PHE A 219 -2.08 6.48 -16.07
CA PHE A 219 -1.41 7.49 -15.25
C PHE A 219 -0.65 8.53 -16.06
N ASP A 220 -0.36 8.23 -17.33
CA ASP A 220 0.28 9.11 -18.29
C ASP A 220 -0.24 8.77 -19.70
N ASP A 221 -1.21 9.56 -20.16
CA ASP A 221 -1.87 9.35 -21.45
C ASP A 221 -0.99 9.69 -22.66
N THR A 222 0.27 10.07 -22.44
CA THR A 222 1.24 10.33 -23.51
C THR A 222 2.09 9.11 -23.87
N ARG A 223 2.01 8.03 -23.09
CA ARG A 223 2.87 6.84 -23.21
C ARG A 223 2.07 5.53 -23.05
N THR A 224 2.59 4.45 -23.61
CA THR A 224 2.05 3.09 -23.35
C THR A 224 2.47 2.58 -21.98
N TRP A 225 1.81 1.53 -21.47
CA TRP A 225 2.23 0.86 -20.23
C TRP A 225 3.67 0.34 -20.33
N GLN A 226 4.09 -0.19 -21.49
CA GLN A 226 5.48 -0.58 -21.72
C GLN A 226 6.44 0.60 -21.55
N GLN A 227 6.15 1.74 -22.20
CA GLN A 227 7.00 2.93 -22.12
C GLN A 227 7.03 3.52 -20.71
N TYR A 228 5.91 3.49 -20.00
CA TYR A 228 5.81 3.92 -18.61
C TYR A 228 6.72 3.07 -17.70
N PHE A 229 6.65 1.74 -17.81
CA PHE A 229 7.50 0.84 -17.04
C PHE A 229 8.98 0.93 -17.42
N LEU A 230 9.30 1.09 -18.72
CA LEU A 230 10.69 1.26 -19.17
C LEU A 230 11.31 2.53 -18.59
N GLN A 231 10.62 3.67 -18.64
CA GLN A 231 11.15 4.91 -18.07
C GLN A 231 11.35 4.78 -16.57
N ALA A 232 10.36 4.24 -15.85
CA ALA A 232 10.46 4.02 -14.41
C ALA A 232 11.61 3.05 -14.05
N ALA A 233 11.86 2.04 -14.88
CA ALA A 233 12.97 1.10 -14.72
C ALA A 233 14.34 1.79 -14.89
N ILE A 234 14.49 2.65 -15.90
CA ILE A 234 15.73 3.42 -16.13
C ILE A 234 16.00 4.36 -14.95
N THR A 235 15.00 5.13 -14.53
CA THR A 235 15.13 6.03 -13.38
C THR A 235 15.44 5.28 -12.08
N ASN A 236 14.79 4.12 -11.85
CA ASN A 236 15.10 3.27 -10.69
C ASN A 236 16.55 2.77 -10.75
N TYR A 237 17.00 2.26 -11.90
CA TYR A 237 18.38 1.83 -12.10
C TYR A 237 19.37 2.94 -11.76
N GLU A 238 19.18 4.16 -12.27
CA GLU A 238 20.11 5.28 -12.05
C GLU A 238 20.22 5.63 -10.56
N ASN A 239 19.07 5.75 -9.89
CA ASN A 239 18.99 6.10 -8.47
C ASN A 239 19.62 5.05 -7.57
N VAL A 240 19.23 3.78 -7.74
CA VAL A 240 19.78 2.67 -6.95
C VAL A 240 21.27 2.52 -7.20
N THR A 241 21.71 2.65 -8.45
CA THR A 241 23.11 2.48 -8.83
C THR A 241 24.00 3.61 -8.33
N ALA A 242 23.49 4.85 -8.25
CA ALA A 242 24.21 5.95 -7.63
C ALA A 242 24.47 5.70 -6.14
N ILE A 243 23.44 5.31 -5.38
CA ILE A 243 23.58 5.01 -3.94
C ILE A 243 24.49 3.80 -3.73
N TRP A 244 24.33 2.75 -4.52
CA TRP A 244 25.17 1.56 -4.44
C TRP A 244 26.65 1.86 -4.72
N GLN A 245 26.95 2.71 -5.72
CA GLN A 245 28.33 3.15 -5.98
C GLN A 245 28.88 3.99 -4.80
N GLU A 246 28.10 4.92 -4.25
CA GLU A 246 28.50 5.70 -3.09
C GLU A 246 28.76 4.81 -1.86
N ALA A 247 27.91 3.81 -1.61
CA ALA A 247 28.08 2.85 -0.52
C ALA A 247 29.43 2.13 -0.63
N ARG A 248 29.79 1.69 -1.85
CA ARG A 248 31.07 1.04 -2.13
C ARG A 248 32.26 1.98 -1.95
N LEU A 249 32.15 3.23 -2.40
CA LEU A 249 33.19 4.25 -2.21
C LEU A 249 33.38 4.59 -0.73
N ALA A 250 32.31 4.58 0.06
CA ALA A 250 32.32 4.78 1.51
C ALA A 250 32.82 3.55 2.30
N GLY A 251 32.95 2.38 1.65
CA GLY A 251 33.31 1.13 2.32
C GLY A 251 32.21 0.61 3.25
N PHE A 252 30.94 0.95 2.96
CA PHE A 252 29.78 0.46 3.69
C PHE A 252 29.72 -1.07 3.67
N GLN A 253 29.23 -1.65 4.75
CA GLN A 253 28.99 -3.08 4.89
C GLN A 253 27.56 -3.26 5.38
N LEU A 254 26.85 -4.21 4.78
CA LEU A 254 25.51 -4.60 5.20
C LEU A 254 25.52 -5.13 6.65
N SER A 255 24.34 -5.09 7.26
CA SER A 255 24.09 -5.73 8.55
C SER A 255 24.26 -7.25 8.45
N GLN A 256 24.41 -7.93 9.59
CA GLN A 256 24.47 -9.41 9.58
C GLN A 256 23.16 -10.01 9.07
N GLU A 257 22.03 -9.38 9.40
CA GLU A 257 20.70 -9.83 8.95
C GLU A 257 20.56 -9.77 7.42
N ASP A 258 20.97 -8.65 6.81
CA ASP A 258 20.93 -8.50 5.35
C ASP A 258 21.91 -9.45 4.65
N GLN A 259 23.06 -9.72 5.27
CA GLN A 259 24.03 -10.69 4.74
C GLN A 259 23.49 -12.12 4.82
N ASP A 260 22.89 -12.50 5.95
CA ASP A 260 22.25 -13.82 6.11
C ASP A 260 21.11 -14.00 5.10
N TYR A 261 20.32 -12.95 4.85
CA TYR A 261 19.29 -12.95 3.81
C TYR A 261 19.86 -13.22 2.41
N LEU A 262 20.94 -12.53 2.02
CA LEU A 262 21.58 -12.72 0.72
C LEU A 262 22.22 -14.10 0.57
N ASP A 263 22.85 -14.61 1.63
CA ASP A 263 23.44 -15.94 1.65
C ASP A 263 22.39 -17.06 1.46
N GLU A 264 21.16 -16.85 1.96
CA GLU A 264 20.06 -17.81 1.81
C GLU A 264 19.27 -17.67 0.50
N LEU A 265 19.34 -16.51 -0.17
CA LEU A 265 18.53 -16.14 -1.32
C LEU A 265 18.50 -17.23 -2.42
N ASP A 266 19.67 -17.69 -2.84
CA ASP A 266 19.81 -18.69 -3.91
C ASP A 266 19.11 -20.02 -3.54
N GLY A 267 19.22 -20.42 -2.28
CA GLY A 267 18.56 -21.60 -1.73
C GLY A 267 17.04 -21.44 -1.70
N GLN A 268 16.56 -20.29 -1.24
CA GLN A 268 15.13 -19.97 -1.19
C GLN A 268 14.49 -19.99 -2.58
N ILE A 269 15.15 -19.41 -3.60
CA ILE A 269 14.66 -19.42 -4.99
C ILE A 269 14.65 -20.85 -5.54
N THR A 270 15.67 -21.64 -5.24
CA THR A 270 15.73 -23.05 -5.66
C THR A 270 14.58 -23.87 -5.07
N VAL A 271 14.27 -23.67 -3.79
CA VAL A 271 13.13 -24.32 -3.11
C VAL A 271 11.81 -23.85 -3.72
N ALA A 272 11.65 -22.55 -3.98
CA ALA A 272 10.47 -21.99 -4.61
C ALA A 272 10.25 -22.62 -6.01
N ALA A 273 11.29 -22.65 -6.85
CA ALA A 273 11.24 -23.26 -8.17
C ALA A 273 10.76 -24.71 -8.12
N ALA A 274 11.32 -25.52 -7.21
CA ALA A 274 10.90 -26.91 -7.01
C ALA A 274 9.44 -27.02 -6.54
N SER A 275 8.99 -26.14 -5.64
CA SER A 275 7.61 -26.14 -5.13
C SER A 275 6.56 -25.86 -6.24
N TYR A 276 6.93 -25.05 -7.23
CA TYR A 276 6.11 -24.76 -8.40
C TYR A 276 6.39 -25.70 -9.59
N SER A 277 7.17 -26.77 -9.38
CA SER A 277 7.51 -27.79 -10.39
C SER A 277 8.34 -27.29 -11.58
N TYR A 278 9.11 -26.22 -11.40
CA TYR A 278 10.13 -25.81 -12.36
C TYR A 278 11.37 -26.71 -12.28
N GLY A 279 12.06 -26.91 -13.41
CA GLY A 279 13.25 -27.74 -13.49
C GLY A 279 14.49 -27.10 -12.89
N SER A 280 14.51 -25.77 -12.72
CA SER A 280 15.61 -25.02 -12.12
C SER A 280 15.17 -23.65 -11.59
N ALA A 281 16.02 -23.04 -10.75
CA ALA A 281 15.87 -21.65 -10.34
C ALA A 281 15.91 -20.67 -11.53
N ASP A 282 16.77 -20.93 -12.52
CA ASP A 282 16.84 -20.11 -13.74
C ASP A 282 15.53 -20.17 -14.53
N GLU A 283 14.96 -21.38 -14.73
CA GLU A 283 13.68 -21.54 -15.42
C GLU A 283 12.54 -20.81 -14.70
N TYR A 284 12.53 -20.88 -13.36
CA TYR A 284 11.58 -20.13 -12.54
C TYR A 284 11.73 -18.61 -12.72
N LEU A 285 12.95 -18.09 -12.68
CA LEU A 285 13.23 -16.67 -12.88
C LEU A 285 12.94 -16.21 -14.31
N GLN A 286 13.17 -17.06 -15.31
CA GLN A 286 12.86 -16.77 -16.71
C GLN A 286 11.36 -16.58 -16.96
N MET A 287 10.51 -17.30 -16.21
CA MET A 287 9.07 -17.05 -16.27
C MET A 287 8.64 -15.72 -15.65
N ALA A 288 9.42 -15.19 -14.70
CA ALA A 288 9.11 -13.95 -13.99
C ALA A 288 9.78 -12.72 -14.62
N TYR A 289 10.95 -12.88 -15.24
CA TYR A 289 11.74 -11.75 -15.71
C TYR A 289 12.15 -11.91 -17.18
N GLY A 290 11.81 -13.01 -17.82
CA GLY A 290 12.09 -13.25 -19.24
C GLY A 290 13.38 -14.04 -19.51
N PRO A 291 13.64 -14.38 -20.78
CA PRO A 291 14.59 -15.43 -21.16
C PRO A 291 16.05 -15.22 -20.74
N ALA A 292 16.47 -13.97 -20.52
CA ALA A 292 17.83 -13.63 -20.11
C ALA A 292 18.09 -13.82 -18.61
N ALA A 293 17.05 -14.04 -17.81
CA ALA A 293 17.17 -14.12 -16.37
C ALA A 293 17.94 -15.39 -15.92
N THR A 294 18.82 -15.19 -14.94
CA THR A 294 19.56 -16.26 -14.25
C THR A 294 19.56 -16.00 -12.75
N LEU A 295 19.80 -17.05 -11.96
CA LEU A 295 19.95 -16.96 -10.51
C LEU A 295 21.08 -16.01 -10.12
N THR A 296 22.22 -16.10 -10.79
CA THR A 296 23.39 -15.23 -10.54
C THR A 296 23.09 -13.76 -10.79
N SER A 297 22.45 -13.44 -11.92
CA SER A 297 22.10 -12.03 -12.23
C SER A 297 20.99 -11.51 -11.32
N TYR A 298 20.06 -12.36 -10.91
CA TYR A 298 19.03 -11.99 -9.95
C TYR A 298 19.60 -11.72 -8.55
N HIS A 299 20.52 -12.56 -8.06
CA HIS A 299 21.23 -12.31 -6.80
C HIS A 299 21.97 -10.96 -6.87
N ALA A 300 22.74 -10.70 -7.92
CA ALA A 300 23.43 -9.42 -8.08
C ALA A 300 22.46 -8.21 -8.10
N PHE A 301 21.29 -8.38 -8.71
CA PHE A 301 20.23 -7.37 -8.68
C PHE A 301 19.70 -7.13 -7.25
N VAL A 302 19.41 -8.19 -6.49
CA VAL A 302 18.92 -8.09 -5.11
C VAL A 302 19.97 -7.51 -4.17
N GLU A 303 21.23 -7.97 -4.24
CA GLU A 303 22.35 -7.42 -3.46
C GLU A 303 22.50 -5.91 -3.68
N ARG A 304 22.40 -5.46 -4.93
CA ARG A 304 22.45 -4.04 -5.28
C ARG A 304 21.32 -3.25 -4.62
N GLN A 305 20.08 -3.75 -4.70
CA GLN A 305 18.91 -3.10 -4.11
C GLN A 305 19.00 -2.99 -2.58
N ILE A 306 19.38 -4.08 -1.91
CA ILE A 306 19.52 -4.12 -0.44
C ILE A 306 20.64 -3.20 0.01
N THR A 307 21.80 -3.26 -0.64
CA THR A 307 22.95 -2.39 -0.32
C THR A 307 22.60 -0.91 -0.50
N ALA A 308 21.93 -0.56 -1.60
CA ALA A 308 21.50 0.81 -1.84
C ALA A 308 20.49 1.28 -0.79
N SER A 309 19.46 0.48 -0.51
CA SER A 309 18.42 0.82 0.47
C SER A 309 19.00 1.00 1.88
N ALA A 310 19.79 0.04 2.36
CA ALA A 310 20.41 0.10 3.68
C ALA A 310 21.36 1.31 3.81
N TYR A 311 22.13 1.61 2.76
CA TYR A 311 23.03 2.76 2.80
C TYR A 311 22.29 4.11 2.68
N LEU A 312 21.21 4.19 1.89
CA LEU A 312 20.35 5.36 1.86
C LEU A 312 19.78 5.65 3.25
N GLN A 313 19.31 4.62 3.96
CA GLN A 313 18.83 4.77 5.33
C GLN A 313 19.92 5.34 6.25
N VAL A 314 21.15 4.81 6.18
CA VAL A 314 22.28 5.37 6.94
C VAL A 314 22.48 6.85 6.64
N LEU A 315 22.44 7.25 5.36
CA LEU A 315 22.60 8.66 4.97
C LEU A 315 21.45 9.55 5.45
N VAL A 316 20.23 9.02 5.51
CA VAL A 316 19.05 9.72 6.04
C VAL A 316 19.16 9.87 7.56
N ASP A 317 19.55 8.82 8.28
CA ASP A 317 19.75 8.84 9.73
C ASP A 317 20.87 9.81 10.17
N GLU A 318 21.84 10.06 9.30
CA GLU A 318 22.88 11.07 9.52
C GLU A 318 22.36 12.52 9.39
N LYS A 319 21.17 12.73 8.82
CA LYS A 319 20.55 14.06 8.72
C LYS A 319 19.77 14.36 10.01
N PRO A 320 20.21 15.34 10.81
CA PRO A 320 19.47 15.71 12.01
C PRO A 320 18.15 16.40 11.62
N TYR A 321 17.08 16.02 12.29
CA TYR A 321 15.80 16.72 12.29
C TYR A 321 15.25 16.79 13.72
N THR A 322 14.26 17.67 13.95
CA THR A 322 13.67 17.94 15.25
C THR A 322 12.16 17.85 15.22
N GLU A 323 11.52 17.75 16.38
CA GLU A 323 10.06 17.84 16.49
C GLU A 323 9.51 19.15 15.89
N ASP A 324 10.28 20.25 15.98
CA ASP A 324 9.92 21.53 15.36
C ASP A 324 9.89 21.45 13.83
N ASP A 325 10.80 20.66 13.22
CA ASP A 325 10.81 20.43 11.78
C ASP A 325 9.58 19.63 11.35
N ILE A 326 9.19 18.60 12.10
CA ILE A 326 7.98 17.79 11.85
C ILE A 326 6.72 18.64 12.02
N SER A 327 6.65 19.41 13.10
CA SER A 327 5.54 20.34 13.35
C SER A 327 5.42 21.37 12.23
N LYS A 328 6.53 21.91 11.74
CA LYS A 328 6.55 22.83 10.61
C LYS A 328 6.11 22.15 9.31
N TYR A 329 6.59 20.94 9.06
CA TYR A 329 6.20 20.16 7.87
C TYR A 329 4.69 19.91 7.84
N TYR A 330 4.10 19.55 8.98
CA TYR A 330 2.65 19.46 9.12
C TYR A 330 1.95 20.78 8.77
N ASP A 331 2.42 21.90 9.33
CA ASP A 331 1.79 23.21 9.14
C ASP A 331 1.89 23.68 7.68
N ASP A 332 3.00 23.43 7.01
CA ASP A 332 3.20 23.75 5.59
C ASP A 332 2.30 22.88 4.67
N ASN A 333 1.86 21.71 5.15
CA ASN A 333 1.02 20.74 4.43
C ASN A 333 -0.39 20.59 5.04
N ALA A 334 -0.84 21.54 5.86
CA ALA A 334 -2.03 21.41 6.70
C ALA A 334 -3.31 21.10 5.91
N ASP A 335 -3.47 21.66 4.70
CA ASP A 335 -4.64 21.40 3.85
C ASP A 335 -4.71 19.93 3.39
N SER A 336 -3.55 19.29 3.18
CA SER A 336 -3.47 17.87 2.83
C SER A 336 -3.91 17.00 4.01
N TYR A 337 -3.40 17.29 5.21
CA TYR A 337 -3.78 16.56 6.42
C TYR A 337 -5.25 16.74 6.77
N ALA A 338 -5.77 17.99 6.69
CA ALA A 338 -7.18 18.28 6.91
C ALA A 338 -8.08 17.54 5.90
N GLY A 339 -7.67 17.47 4.63
CA GLY A 339 -8.37 16.69 3.61
C GLY A 339 -8.44 15.18 3.89
N ASN A 340 -7.52 14.66 4.70
CA ASN A 340 -7.46 13.28 5.16
C ASN A 340 -8.02 13.10 6.59
N GLY A 341 -8.65 14.12 7.17
CA GLY A 341 -9.22 14.05 8.53
C GLY A 341 -8.17 13.99 9.65
N ILE A 342 -6.93 14.40 9.36
CA ILE A 342 -5.84 14.44 10.32
C ILE A 342 -5.77 15.86 10.87
N GLU A 343 -6.12 16.03 12.14
CA GLU A 343 -6.04 17.31 12.85
C GLU A 343 -4.88 17.31 13.85
N LYS A 344 -4.26 18.49 14.01
CA LYS A 344 -3.19 18.69 14.99
C LYS A 344 -3.77 18.70 16.40
N SER A 345 -3.46 17.66 17.16
CA SER A 345 -4.00 17.42 18.50
C SER A 345 -2.89 16.97 19.46
N ASP A 346 -3.00 17.35 20.73
CA ASP A 346 -2.09 16.89 21.79
C ASP A 346 -2.44 15.50 22.33
N VAL A 347 -3.54 14.89 21.84
CA VAL A 347 -3.95 13.54 22.24
C VAL A 347 -3.02 12.52 21.62
N LYS A 348 -2.21 11.88 22.46
CA LYS A 348 -1.28 10.83 22.08
C LYS A 348 -2.02 9.54 21.75
N MET A 349 -1.42 8.71 20.92
CA MET A 349 -1.93 7.37 20.66
C MET A 349 -1.82 6.50 21.92
N VAL A 350 -2.62 5.44 22.00
CA VAL A 350 -2.65 4.53 23.15
C VAL A 350 -2.62 3.08 22.72
N ASN A 351 -2.11 2.24 23.61
CA ASN A 351 -2.08 0.80 23.47
C ASN A 351 -3.00 0.20 24.53
N VAL A 352 -3.88 -0.71 24.12
CA VAL A 352 -4.82 -1.38 25.03
C VAL A 352 -4.88 -2.87 24.70
N ARG A 353 -5.21 -3.67 25.71
CA ARG A 353 -5.67 -5.04 25.50
C ARG A 353 -7.17 -5.10 25.70
N HIS A 354 -7.84 -5.96 24.95
CA HIS A 354 -9.25 -6.24 25.20
C HIS A 354 -9.62 -7.72 25.04
N ILE A 355 -10.74 -8.08 25.66
CA ILE A 355 -11.39 -9.37 25.50
C ILE A 355 -12.82 -9.10 25.03
N LEU A 356 -13.14 -9.52 23.80
CA LEU A 356 -14.49 -9.39 23.27
C LEU A 356 -15.33 -10.61 23.66
N ILE A 357 -16.47 -10.36 24.31
CA ILE A 357 -17.52 -11.34 24.54
C ILE A 357 -18.76 -10.91 23.74
N GLN A 358 -19.03 -11.64 22.67
CA GLN A 358 -20.22 -11.46 21.83
C GLN A 358 -21.43 -12.14 22.47
N PRO A 359 -22.65 -11.58 22.30
CA PRO A 359 -23.87 -12.29 22.68
C PRO A 359 -24.07 -13.56 21.84
N GLU A 360 -24.53 -14.64 22.47
CA GLU A 360 -24.79 -15.92 21.82
C GLU A 360 -26.29 -16.23 21.86
N GLY A 361 -27.01 -15.85 20.80
CA GLY A 361 -28.45 -16.11 20.69
C GLY A 361 -29.16 -15.00 19.91
N LYS A 362 -29.82 -15.36 18.82
CA LYS A 362 -30.46 -14.41 17.91
C LYS A 362 -31.97 -14.60 17.86
N ASN A 363 -32.68 -13.47 17.76
CA ASN A 363 -34.07 -13.40 17.34
C ASN A 363 -34.22 -13.85 15.87
N ASP A 364 -35.47 -14.10 15.45
CA ASP A 364 -35.79 -14.47 14.07
C ASP A 364 -35.36 -13.39 13.03
N ASP A 365 -35.19 -12.14 13.46
CA ASP A 365 -34.74 -11.02 12.62
C ASP A 365 -33.21 -10.86 12.56
N GLY A 366 -32.45 -11.76 13.22
CA GLY A 366 -30.99 -11.76 13.24
C GLY A 366 -30.34 -10.85 14.29
N THR A 367 -31.13 -10.09 15.07
CA THR A 367 -30.64 -9.33 16.23
C THR A 367 -30.38 -10.22 17.43
N TYR A 368 -29.51 -9.83 18.36
CA TYR A 368 -29.28 -10.59 19.59
C TYR A 368 -30.45 -10.45 20.57
N THR A 369 -30.76 -11.52 21.31
CA THR A 369 -31.79 -11.48 22.35
C THR A 369 -31.31 -10.69 23.58
N ASP A 370 -32.26 -10.17 24.37
CA ASP A 370 -31.93 -9.51 25.65
C ASP A 370 -31.24 -10.49 26.62
N GLU A 371 -31.63 -11.77 26.60
CA GLU A 371 -30.99 -12.83 27.37
C GLU A 371 -29.53 -13.04 26.93
N ALA A 372 -29.26 -13.07 25.62
CA ALA A 372 -27.90 -13.23 25.10
C ALA A 372 -27.01 -12.05 25.50
N TRP A 373 -27.54 -10.82 25.49
CA TRP A 373 -26.82 -9.66 26.01
C TRP A 373 -26.54 -9.78 27.51
N ALA A 374 -27.52 -10.20 28.32
CA ALA A 374 -27.33 -10.38 29.75
C ALA A 374 -26.31 -11.48 30.09
N GLU A 375 -26.27 -12.56 29.30
CA GLU A 375 -25.28 -13.63 29.44
C GLU A 375 -23.87 -13.18 29.08
N ALA A 376 -23.71 -12.43 27.98
CA ALA A 376 -22.43 -11.83 27.60
C ALA A 376 -21.94 -10.84 28.66
N GLU A 377 -22.82 -9.99 29.19
CA GLU A 377 -22.50 -9.06 30.29
C GLU A 377 -22.01 -9.82 31.52
N LYS A 378 -22.74 -10.88 31.90
CA LYS A 378 -22.37 -11.71 33.03
C LYS A 378 -21.00 -12.36 32.83
N LYS A 379 -20.74 -12.93 31.65
CA LYS A 379 -19.46 -13.56 31.32
C LYS A 379 -18.32 -12.54 31.36
N ALA A 380 -18.52 -11.34 30.82
CA ALA A 380 -17.52 -10.27 30.89
C ALA A 380 -17.20 -9.86 32.34
N ASN A 381 -18.23 -9.71 33.19
CA ASN A 381 -18.05 -9.41 34.62
C ASN A 381 -17.35 -10.55 35.39
N ASP A 382 -17.70 -11.80 35.10
CA ASP A 382 -17.10 -12.97 35.72
C ASP A 382 -15.59 -13.07 35.37
N LEU A 383 -15.24 -12.88 34.10
CA LEU A 383 -13.85 -12.89 33.64
C LEU A 383 -13.02 -11.75 34.22
N LEU A 384 -13.56 -10.52 34.25
CA LEU A 384 -12.87 -9.40 34.89
C LEU A 384 -12.65 -9.67 36.38
N THR A 385 -13.65 -10.24 37.07
CA THR A 385 -13.52 -10.62 38.48
C THR A 385 -12.49 -11.73 38.68
N GLU A 386 -12.43 -12.71 37.77
CA GLU A 386 -11.42 -13.77 37.79
C GLU A 386 -10.01 -13.20 37.66
N TRP A 387 -9.79 -12.32 36.69
CA TRP A 387 -8.50 -11.67 36.49
C TRP A 387 -8.09 -10.81 37.68
N GLN A 388 -9.02 -10.04 38.24
CA GLN A 388 -8.81 -9.21 39.45
C GLN A 388 -8.47 -10.02 40.71
N ASN A 389 -8.95 -11.27 40.80
CA ASN A 389 -8.61 -12.18 41.90
C ASN A 389 -7.33 -12.99 41.64
N GLY A 390 -6.80 -12.96 40.42
CA GLY A 390 -5.61 -13.66 39.98
C GLY A 390 -4.32 -12.84 40.15
N GLU A 391 -3.40 -13.00 39.20
CA GLU A 391 -2.13 -12.26 39.19
C GLU A 391 -2.30 -10.76 38.91
N HIS A 392 -3.38 -10.39 38.21
CA HIS A 392 -3.73 -9.00 37.92
C HIS A 392 -2.61 -8.23 37.19
N THR A 393 -1.93 -8.93 36.27
CA THR A 393 -0.86 -8.38 35.42
C THR A 393 -1.33 -8.28 33.97
N GLU A 394 -0.61 -7.51 33.16
CA GLU A 394 -0.86 -7.47 31.71
C GLU A 394 -0.68 -8.85 31.08
N ASP A 395 0.38 -9.59 31.43
CA ASP A 395 0.62 -10.94 30.92
C ASP A 395 -0.52 -11.90 31.26
N SER A 396 -1.06 -11.84 32.48
CA SER A 396 -2.20 -12.68 32.86
C SER A 396 -3.49 -12.23 32.15
N PHE A 397 -3.60 -10.96 31.77
CA PHE A 397 -4.70 -10.46 30.94
C PHE A 397 -4.57 -10.98 29.50
N ALA A 398 -3.38 -10.92 28.93
CA ALA A 398 -3.10 -11.40 27.58
C ALA A 398 -3.38 -12.90 27.44
N PHE A 399 -3.00 -13.70 28.44
CA PHE A 399 -3.35 -15.12 28.49
C PHE A 399 -4.87 -15.34 28.53
N MET A 400 -5.58 -14.60 29.39
CA MET A 400 -7.04 -14.67 29.46
C MET A 400 -7.70 -14.25 28.13
N ALA A 401 -7.16 -13.24 27.45
CA ALA A 401 -7.62 -12.79 26.15
C ALA A 401 -7.48 -13.87 25.08
N ALA A 402 -6.32 -14.53 25.02
CA ALA A 402 -6.07 -15.63 24.08
C ALA A 402 -7.04 -16.82 24.29
N GLU A 403 -7.48 -17.08 25.53
CA GLU A 403 -8.41 -18.16 25.82
C GLU A 403 -9.89 -17.80 25.62
N ASN A 404 -10.26 -16.53 25.81
CA ASN A 404 -11.66 -16.13 25.97
C ASN A 404 -12.17 -15.13 24.95
N SER A 405 -11.28 -14.39 24.27
CA SER A 405 -11.70 -13.35 23.32
C SER A 405 -12.29 -13.97 22.06
N GLN A 406 -13.37 -13.38 21.60
CA GLN A 406 -14.03 -13.69 20.33
C GLN A 406 -13.67 -12.68 19.24
N ASP A 407 -12.67 -11.82 19.48
CA ASP A 407 -12.14 -10.90 18.48
C ASP A 407 -11.03 -11.57 17.64
N PRO A 408 -11.27 -11.89 16.36
CA PRO A 408 -10.26 -12.49 15.51
C PRO A 408 -9.07 -11.56 15.24
N GLY A 409 -9.24 -10.24 15.38
CA GLY A 409 -8.21 -9.25 15.05
C GLY A 409 -7.07 -9.19 16.08
N SER A 410 -7.33 -9.58 17.32
CA SER A 410 -6.36 -9.42 18.42
C SER A 410 -6.14 -10.67 19.27
N VAL A 411 -6.98 -11.70 19.17
CA VAL A 411 -6.91 -12.90 20.04
C VAL A 411 -5.56 -13.61 20.00
N GLU A 412 -4.94 -13.74 18.82
CA GLU A 412 -3.64 -14.40 18.67
C GLU A 412 -2.49 -13.59 19.29
N ASN A 413 -2.67 -12.27 19.48
CA ASN A 413 -1.71 -11.38 20.13
C ASN A 413 -2.13 -11.01 21.58
N GLY A 414 -2.94 -11.86 22.22
CA GLY A 414 -3.38 -11.65 23.60
C GLY A 414 -4.24 -10.40 23.77
N GLY A 415 -5.09 -10.10 22.78
CA GLY A 415 -6.04 -8.99 22.81
C GLY A 415 -5.45 -7.61 22.54
N LEU A 416 -4.18 -7.52 22.14
CA LEU A 416 -3.47 -6.23 22.00
C LEU A 416 -3.88 -5.47 20.74
N TYR A 417 -4.20 -4.20 20.93
CA TYR A 417 -4.22 -3.18 19.88
C TYR A 417 -3.25 -2.06 20.24
N GLU A 418 -2.39 -1.73 19.27
CA GLU A 418 -1.38 -0.69 19.37
C GLU A 418 -1.71 0.51 18.48
N ASP A 419 -1.12 1.65 18.83
CA ASP A 419 -1.22 2.92 18.12
C ASP A 419 -2.67 3.28 17.76
N ILE A 420 -3.56 3.13 18.76
CA ILE A 420 -4.93 3.60 18.66
C ILE A 420 -4.89 5.11 18.75
N TYR A 421 -5.49 5.78 17.76
CA TYR A 421 -5.70 7.22 17.75
C TYR A 421 -7.20 7.55 17.81
N PRO A 422 -7.58 8.77 18.26
CA PRO A 422 -8.98 9.14 18.40
C PRO A 422 -9.78 8.96 17.10
N GLY A 423 -10.95 8.33 17.22
CA GLY A 423 -11.83 8.03 16.09
C GLY A 423 -11.43 6.80 15.28
N LYS A 424 -10.38 6.07 15.65
CA LYS A 424 -10.01 4.77 15.05
C LYS A 424 -10.97 3.66 15.49
N MET A 425 -11.49 3.74 16.72
CA MET A 425 -12.37 2.74 17.31
C MET A 425 -13.83 3.21 17.34
N VAL A 426 -14.76 2.28 17.55
CA VAL A 426 -16.17 2.63 17.80
C VAL A 426 -16.30 3.53 19.03
N ASP A 427 -17.26 4.46 19.00
CA ASP A 427 -17.40 5.56 19.94
C ASP A 427 -17.24 5.16 21.42
N GLU A 428 -17.86 4.06 21.86
CA GLU A 428 -17.79 3.65 23.28
C GLU A 428 -16.39 3.14 23.68
N PHE A 429 -15.71 2.44 22.77
CA PHE A 429 -14.36 1.93 22.98
C PHE A 429 -13.36 3.09 22.93
N ASP A 430 -13.51 3.98 21.96
CA ASP A 430 -12.69 5.19 21.80
C ASP A 430 -12.80 6.09 23.04
N ALA A 431 -14.03 6.35 23.51
CA ALA A 431 -14.28 7.13 24.71
C ALA A 431 -13.65 6.53 25.98
N TRP A 432 -13.57 5.20 26.08
CA TRP A 432 -12.88 4.55 27.19
C TRP A 432 -11.36 4.71 27.09
N CYS A 433 -10.80 4.55 25.89
CA CYS A 433 -9.37 4.66 25.62
C CYS A 433 -8.83 6.07 25.91
N PHE A 434 -9.56 7.11 25.51
CA PHE A 434 -9.10 8.51 25.58
C PHE A 434 -9.69 9.30 26.76
N ASP A 435 -10.26 8.62 27.76
CA ASP A 435 -10.58 9.24 29.03
C ASP A 435 -9.28 9.78 29.68
N PRO A 436 -9.17 11.09 29.97
CA PRO A 436 -7.93 11.70 30.46
C PRO A 436 -7.49 11.18 31.83
N ALA A 437 -8.35 10.43 32.55
CA ALA A 437 -7.99 9.78 33.80
C ALA A 437 -7.28 8.42 33.62
N ARG A 438 -7.21 7.86 32.39
CA ARG A 438 -6.64 6.54 32.13
C ARG A 438 -5.18 6.45 32.57
N GLN A 439 -4.83 5.35 33.22
CA GLN A 439 -3.46 5.01 33.61
C GLN A 439 -3.16 3.55 33.24
N PRO A 440 -1.88 3.18 33.01
CA PRO A 440 -1.48 1.79 32.81
C PRO A 440 -2.02 0.86 33.90
N GLY A 441 -2.64 -0.24 33.49
CA GLY A 441 -3.29 -1.22 34.36
C GLY A 441 -4.75 -0.93 34.67
N ASP A 442 -5.31 0.21 34.24
CA ASP A 442 -6.74 0.47 34.36
C ASP A 442 -7.55 -0.58 33.59
N THR A 443 -8.64 -1.04 34.18
CA THR A 443 -9.57 -1.97 33.55
C THR A 443 -11.00 -1.48 33.61
N GLY A 444 -11.83 -1.99 32.70
CA GLY A 444 -13.24 -1.66 32.64
C GLY A 444 -14.01 -2.59 31.71
N ILE A 445 -15.33 -2.47 31.70
CA ILE A 445 -16.19 -3.14 30.74
C ILE A 445 -16.87 -2.08 29.89
N VAL A 446 -16.73 -2.21 28.56
CA VAL A 446 -17.33 -1.33 27.57
C VAL A 446 -18.31 -2.14 26.74
N LYS A 447 -19.55 -1.66 26.60
CA LYS A 447 -20.54 -2.25 25.70
C LYS A 447 -20.46 -1.54 24.35
N THR A 448 -20.42 -2.31 23.27
CA THR A 448 -20.50 -1.81 21.88
C THR A 448 -21.56 -2.61 21.12
N SER A 449 -21.74 -2.34 19.82
CA SER A 449 -22.56 -3.16 18.93
C SER A 449 -22.05 -4.60 18.76
N TYR A 450 -20.75 -4.84 18.94
CA TYR A 450 -20.13 -6.16 18.80
C TYR A 450 -20.29 -7.06 20.03
N GLY A 451 -20.50 -6.48 21.21
CA GLY A 451 -20.54 -7.21 22.47
C GLY A 451 -20.00 -6.40 23.65
N TYR A 452 -19.63 -7.10 24.70
CA TYR A 452 -18.94 -6.52 25.86
C TYR A 452 -17.43 -6.72 25.72
N HIS A 453 -16.69 -5.63 25.82
CA HIS A 453 -15.24 -5.60 25.82
C HIS A 453 -14.76 -5.45 27.25
N ILE A 454 -13.96 -6.40 27.71
CA ILE A 454 -13.17 -6.23 28.93
C ILE A 454 -11.90 -5.51 28.50
N MET A 455 -11.66 -4.34 29.04
CA MET A 455 -10.59 -3.44 28.64
C MET A 455 -9.43 -3.49 29.64
N TYR A 456 -8.20 -3.36 29.13
CA TYR A 456 -6.98 -3.14 29.89
C TYR A 456 -6.15 -2.05 29.20
N PHE A 457 -5.86 -0.96 29.92
CA PHE A 457 -5.05 0.13 29.39
C PHE A 457 -3.56 -0.21 29.57
N SER A 458 -2.84 -0.45 28.47
CA SER A 458 -1.43 -0.85 28.54
C SER A 458 -0.52 0.37 28.68
N SER A 459 -0.61 1.31 27.74
CA SER A 459 0.27 2.49 27.74
C SER A 459 -0.24 3.63 26.86
N THR A 460 0.32 4.82 27.09
CA THR A 460 0.23 5.95 26.16
C THR A 460 1.50 5.98 25.33
N GLY A 461 1.36 6.08 24.01
CA GLY A 461 2.46 6.23 23.07
C GLY A 461 3.20 7.55 23.24
N GLU A 462 4.30 7.71 22.51
CA GLU A 462 5.14 8.92 22.60
C GLU A 462 4.52 10.11 21.88
N HIS A 463 3.92 9.87 20.71
CA HIS A 463 3.44 10.89 19.80
C HIS A 463 1.93 10.78 19.51
N ALA A 464 1.36 11.89 19.05
CA ALA A 464 0.02 11.94 18.50
C ALA A 464 0.02 11.47 17.04
N TYR A 465 -1.14 11.04 16.54
CA TYR A 465 -1.28 10.48 15.19
C TYR A 465 -0.78 11.42 14.08
N TRP A 466 -1.11 12.72 14.17
CA TRP A 466 -0.65 13.71 13.18
C TRP A 466 0.88 13.80 13.11
N TYR A 467 1.56 13.62 14.25
CA TYR A 467 3.02 13.74 14.32
C TYR A 467 3.65 12.56 13.59
N VAL A 468 3.20 11.34 13.87
CA VAL A 468 3.71 10.12 13.20
C VAL A 468 3.49 10.22 11.70
N ARG A 469 2.32 10.66 11.24
CA ARG A 469 2.06 10.86 9.81
C ARG A 469 2.94 11.93 9.18
N ALA A 470 3.11 13.06 9.87
CA ALA A 470 3.99 14.12 9.40
C ALA A 470 5.46 13.71 9.38
N GLU A 471 5.91 12.91 10.35
CA GLU A 471 7.26 12.38 10.42
C GLU A 471 7.52 11.37 9.30
N GLU A 472 6.61 10.43 9.06
CA GLU A 472 6.68 9.49 7.94
C GLU A 472 6.81 10.24 6.59
N ASP A 473 5.93 11.21 6.35
CA ASP A 473 5.95 12.01 5.12
C ASP A 473 7.23 12.87 5.00
N TYR A 474 7.66 13.49 6.10
CA TYR A 474 8.90 14.27 6.13
C TYR A 474 10.14 13.41 5.86
N LEU A 475 10.23 12.23 6.47
CA LEU A 475 11.33 11.29 6.27
C LEU A 475 11.35 10.73 4.83
N ASN A 476 10.17 10.55 4.22
CA ASN A 476 10.08 10.22 2.81
C ASN A 476 10.65 11.34 1.93
N GLU A 477 10.27 12.60 2.14
CA GLU A 477 10.83 13.72 1.39
C GLU A 477 12.34 13.91 1.64
N LEU A 478 12.78 13.71 2.88
CA LEU A 478 14.19 13.76 3.23
C LEU A 478 14.98 12.66 2.50
N SER A 479 14.42 11.45 2.42
CA SER A 479 15.00 10.34 1.67
C SER A 479 15.12 10.65 0.17
N VAL A 480 14.10 11.26 -0.44
CA VAL A 480 14.18 11.76 -1.83
C VAL A 480 15.34 12.76 -1.97
N SER A 481 15.43 13.71 -1.06
CA SER A 481 16.44 14.77 -1.10
C SER A 481 17.86 14.19 -0.99
N VAL A 482 18.09 13.29 -0.03
CA VAL A 482 19.37 12.59 0.15
C VAL A 482 19.72 11.77 -1.09
N LEU A 483 18.74 11.05 -1.65
CA LEU A 483 18.92 10.29 -2.89
C LEU A 483 19.39 11.20 -4.03
N GLN A 484 18.74 12.35 -4.22
CA GLN A 484 19.11 13.33 -5.25
C GLN A 484 20.50 13.94 -5.02
N GLU A 485 20.87 14.23 -3.76
CA GLU A 485 22.21 14.70 -3.41
C GLU A 485 23.29 13.68 -3.80
N VAL A 486 23.04 12.38 -3.61
CA VAL A 486 23.97 11.33 -4.01
C VAL A 486 23.95 11.13 -5.52
N ALA A 487 22.77 11.03 -6.14
CA ALA A 487 22.61 10.86 -7.58
C ALA A 487 23.35 11.95 -8.37
N ALA A 488 23.31 13.21 -7.90
CA ALA A 488 24.03 14.31 -8.53
C ALA A 488 25.57 14.17 -8.58
N LYS A 489 26.16 13.21 -7.84
CA LYS A 489 27.59 12.89 -7.88
C LYS A 489 27.98 12.01 -9.07
N PHE A 490 27.01 11.32 -9.68
CA PHE A 490 27.23 10.35 -10.75
C PHE A 490 26.57 10.85 -12.03
N GLU A 491 27.35 10.95 -13.11
CA GLU A 491 26.80 11.33 -14.42
C GLU A 491 25.91 10.19 -14.94
N ALA A 492 24.72 10.54 -15.41
CA ALA A 492 23.77 9.59 -15.98
C ALA A 492 23.45 9.92 -17.44
N THR A 493 23.37 8.89 -18.28
CA THR A 493 22.99 9.04 -19.70
C THR A 493 22.07 7.90 -20.13
N GLU A 494 20.97 8.25 -20.78
CA GLU A 494 19.98 7.28 -21.27
C GLU A 494 20.18 6.99 -22.77
N SER A 495 19.97 5.74 -23.14
CA SER A 495 19.92 5.22 -24.51
C SER A 495 18.72 4.28 -24.67
N GLU A 496 17.53 4.74 -24.22
CA GLU A 496 16.30 3.95 -24.18
C GLU A 496 15.93 3.29 -25.53
N GLN A 497 16.31 3.89 -26.66
CA GLN A 497 16.10 3.34 -28.00
C GLN A 497 16.75 1.97 -28.23
N ASN A 498 17.69 1.57 -27.36
CA ASN A 498 18.35 0.27 -27.42
C ASN A 498 17.59 -0.83 -26.64
N ALA A 499 16.52 -0.48 -25.93
CA ALA A 499 15.77 -1.39 -25.08
C ALA A 499 15.10 -2.49 -25.93
N ALA A 500 15.20 -3.73 -25.43
CA ALA A 500 14.61 -4.90 -26.03
C ALA A 500 13.90 -5.68 -24.91
N ILE A 501 12.58 -5.56 -24.85
CA ILE A 501 11.75 -6.09 -23.78
C ILE A 501 10.93 -7.27 -24.30
N VAL A 502 11.00 -8.38 -23.58
CA VAL A 502 10.11 -9.50 -23.80
C VAL A 502 8.88 -9.35 -22.91
N ASP A 503 7.69 -9.28 -23.51
CA ASP A 503 6.43 -9.25 -22.77
C ASP A 503 6.06 -10.65 -22.27
N ILE A 504 6.48 -11.00 -21.05
CA ILE A 504 6.24 -12.32 -20.44
C ILE A 504 4.74 -12.60 -20.22
N MET A 505 3.88 -11.58 -20.20
CA MET A 505 2.44 -11.78 -20.05
C MET A 505 1.82 -12.35 -21.33
N GLN A 506 2.47 -12.17 -22.48
CA GLN A 506 2.01 -12.61 -23.79
C GLN A 506 2.66 -13.92 -24.26
N GLN A 507 3.47 -14.56 -23.41
CA GLN A 507 4.21 -15.78 -23.79
C GLN A 507 3.42 -17.09 -23.60
N ASN A 508 2.13 -17.02 -23.25
CA ASN A 508 1.30 -18.19 -22.93
C ASN A 508 0.17 -18.46 -23.91
#